data_AF-A0A356IET7-F1
#
_entry.id   AF-A0A356IET7-F1
#
_cell.length_a   1.000
_cell.length_b   1.000
_cell.length_c   1.000
_cell.angle_alpha   90.00
_cell.angle_beta   90.00
_cell.angle_gamma   90.00
#
_symmetry.space_group_name_H-M   'P 1'
#
loop_
_entity.id
_entity.type
_entity.pdbx_description
1 polymer ?
#
loop_
_entity_poly.entity_id
_entity_poly.type
_entity_poly.pdbx_seq_one_letter_code
_entity_poly.pdbx_strand_id
1 'polypeptide(L)'
;VQMIGCIGFSFTETTLLGVISIVSLGIVSGVFIVTHASIILLTSPANRWGRVMGFQVVMMGLYPFGSLLLGLTADTIGLSHAIRLFAVLGLVSLMVIWFRYTDLRKPI
;
A
#
# COMPACT_ATOMS: atom_id res chain seq x y z
N VAL A 1 2.53 -0.41 -8.59
CA VAL A 1 3.34 -1.65 -8.66
C VAL A 1 2.92 -2.66 -7.60
N GLN A 2 2.90 -2.30 -6.31
CA GLN A 2 2.60 -3.26 -5.23
C GLN A 2 1.23 -3.94 -5.38
N MET A 3 0.17 -3.18 -5.67
CA MET A 3 -1.19 -3.75 -5.88
C MET A 3 -1.25 -4.71 -7.07
N ILE A 4 -0.52 -4.41 -8.15
CA ILE A 4 -0.44 -5.28 -9.34
C ILE A 4 0.26 -6.60 -8.98
N GLY A 5 1.32 -6.53 -8.16
CA GLY A 5 2.01 -7.72 -7.66
C GLY A 5 1.14 -8.58 -6.73
N CYS A 6 0.29 -7.98 -5.89
CA CYS A 6 -0.65 -8.73 -5.05
C CYS A 6 -1.71 -9.47 -5.87
N ILE A 7 -2.19 -8.88 -6.97
CA ILE A 7 -3.10 -9.56 -7.90
C ILE A 7 -2.38 -10.76 -8.53
N GLY A 8 -1.15 -10.59 -9.01
CA GLY A 8 -0.34 -11.68 -9.58
C GLY A 8 -0.08 -12.81 -8.59
N PHE A 9 0.30 -12.48 -7.35
CA PHE A 9 0.48 -13.45 -6.26
C PHE A 9 -0.79 -14.27 -5.99
N SER A 10 -1.97 -13.70 -6.15
CA SER A 10 -3.21 -14.43 -5.93
C SER A 10 -3.48 -15.56 -6.94
N PHE A 11 -2.72 -15.64 -8.04
CA PHE A 11 -2.80 -16.74 -9.01
C PHE A 11 -1.66 -17.74 -8.89
N THR A 12 -0.70 -17.55 -7.97
CA THR A 12 0.41 -18.49 -7.84
C THR A 12 -0.04 -19.76 -7.12
N GLU A 13 0.03 -20.88 -7.82
CA GLU A 13 -0.25 -22.21 -7.29
C GLU A 13 1.01 -22.93 -6.80
N THR A 14 2.20 -22.47 -7.21
CA THR A 14 3.49 -23.07 -6.85
C THR A 14 4.22 -22.28 -5.77
N THR A 15 4.78 -23.00 -4.79
CA THR A 15 5.45 -22.42 -3.63
C THR A 15 6.62 -21.51 -4.03
N LEU A 16 7.39 -21.89 -5.07
CA LEU A 16 8.54 -21.11 -5.54
C LEU A 16 8.12 -19.75 -6.12
N LEU A 17 7.07 -19.71 -6.94
CA LEU A 17 6.54 -18.45 -7.49
C LEU A 17 5.95 -17.57 -6.39
N GLY A 18 5.33 -18.18 -5.38
CA GLY A 18 4.84 -17.46 -4.19
C GLY A 18 5.96 -16.76 -3.43
N VAL A 19 7.08 -17.44 -3.18
CA VAL A 19 8.25 -16.86 -2.50
C VAL A 19 8.83 -15.69 -3.30
N ILE A 20 9.06 -15.87 -4.60
CA ILE A 20 9.59 -14.80 -5.47
C ILE A 20 8.66 -13.58 -5.46
N SER A 21 7.35 -13.82 -5.52
CA SER A 21 6.34 -12.75 -5.50
C SER A 21 6.37 -11.99 -4.18
N ILE A 22 6.47 -12.66 -3.03
CA ILE A 22 6.54 -12.00 -1.72
C ILE A 22 7.84 -11.19 -1.58
N VAL A 23 8.99 -11.74 -1.99
CA VAL A 23 10.27 -11.03 -1.94
C VAL A 23 10.23 -9.76 -2.79
N SER A 24 9.73 -9.86 -4.02
CA SER A 24 9.60 -8.69 -4.91
C SER A 24 8.62 -7.65 -4.34
N LEU A 25 7.51 -8.07 -3.74
CA LEU A 25 6.57 -7.18 -3.06
C LEU A 25 7.19 -6.48 -1.86
N GLY A 26 8.08 -7.14 -1.12
CA GLY A 26 8.86 -6.56 -0.04
C GLY A 26 9.76 -5.41 -0.51
N ILE A 27 10.47 -5.61 -1.63
CA ILE A 27 11.32 -4.57 -2.23
C ILE A 27 10.48 -3.35 -2.63
N VAL A 28 9.35 -3.58 -3.32
CA VAL A 28 8.43 -2.50 -3.72
C VAL A 28 7.88 -1.75 -2.51
N SER A 29 7.59 -2.47 -1.41
CA SER A 29 7.16 -1.87 -0.15
C SER A 29 8.22 -0.92 0.42
N GLY A 30 9.49 -1.33 0.40
CA GLY A 30 10.60 -0.50 0.88
C GLY A 30 10.72 0.81 0.10
N VAL A 31 10.63 0.74 -1.23
CA VAL A 31 10.63 1.94 -2.08
C VAL A 31 9.44 2.84 -1.73
N PHE A 32 8.24 2.27 -1.56
CA PHE A 32 7.05 3.04 -1.18
C PHE A 32 7.22 3.77 0.15
N ILE A 33 7.77 3.11 1.18
CA ILE A 33 7.99 3.72 2.50
C ILE A 33 8.92 4.93 2.39
N VAL A 34 10.03 4.80 1.66
CA VAL A 34 11.01 5.90 1.49
C VAL A 34 10.41 7.05 0.67
N THR A 35 9.78 6.75 -0.48
CA THR A 35 9.17 7.79 -1.31
C THR A 35 8.04 8.53 -0.60
N HIS A 36 7.18 7.80 0.12
CA HIS A 36 6.09 8.39 0.89
C HIS A 36 6.62 9.35 1.97
N ALA A 37 7.65 8.93 2.71
CA ALA A 37 8.27 9.77 3.72
C ALA A 37 8.89 11.05 3.12
N SER A 38 9.60 10.91 2.00
CA SER A 38 10.20 12.05 1.30
C SER A 38 9.17 13.06 0.80
N ILE A 39 8.04 12.59 0.25
CA ILE A 39 6.94 13.47 -0.19
C ILE A 39 6.45 14.32 0.98
N ILE A 40 6.23 13.71 2.15
CA ILE A 40 5.78 14.44 3.34
C ILE A 40 6.79 15.51 3.74
N LEU A 41 8.08 15.18 3.79
CA LEU A 41 9.12 16.13 4.20
C LEU A 41 9.28 17.30 3.20
N LEU A 42 9.19 17.02 1.90
CA LEU A 42 9.34 18.03 0.86
C LEU A 42 8.11 18.94 0.73
N THR A 43 6.92 18.45 1.05
CA THR A 43 5.67 19.24 0.95
C THR A 43 5.30 19.94 2.24
N SER A 44 5.87 19.52 3.38
CA SER A 44 5.56 20.08 4.69
C SER A 44 6.60 21.11 5.13
N PRO A 45 6.22 22.21 5.79
CA PRO A 45 7.17 23.15 6.37
C PRO A 45 7.99 22.48 7.48
N ALA A 46 9.30 22.79 7.53
CA ALA A 46 10.27 22.12 8.40
C ALA A 46 9.91 22.13 9.90
N ASN A 47 9.25 23.20 10.36
CA ASN A 47 8.80 23.32 11.76
C ASN A 47 7.64 22.37 12.14
N ARG A 48 7.03 21.67 11.17
CA ARG A 48 5.90 20.75 11.40
C ARG A 48 6.18 19.30 11.02
N TRP A 49 7.38 18.96 10.53
CA TRP A 49 7.71 17.60 10.08
C TRP A 49 7.34 16.52 11.10
N GLY A 50 7.74 16.69 12.37
CA GLY A 50 7.41 15.73 13.43
C GLY A 50 5.91 15.54 13.65
N ARG A 51 5.09 16.59 13.49
CA ARG A 51 3.63 16.50 13.65
C ARG A 51 2.98 15.80 12.47
N VAL A 52 3.41 16.10 11.24
CA VAL A 52 2.86 15.48 10.03
C VAL A 52 3.27 14.01 9.94
N MET A 53 4.53 13.69 10.25
CA MET A 53 5.00 12.31 10.36
C MET A 53 4.31 11.55 11.50
N GLY A 54 4.08 12.21 12.64
CA GLY A 54 3.31 11.62 13.74
C GLY A 54 1.89 11.23 13.30
N PHE A 55 1.23 12.06 12.49
CA PHE A 55 -0.08 11.73 11.93
C PHE A 55 -0.03 10.51 11.01
N GLN A 56 1.01 10.39 10.17
CA GLN A 56 1.23 9.17 9.39
C GLN A 56 1.32 7.93 10.29
N VAL A 57 2.08 7.99 11.38
CA VAL A 57 2.23 6.85 12.32
C VAL A 57 0.89 6.49 12.95
N VAL A 58 0.08 7.48 13.34
CA VAL A 58 -1.29 7.24 13.83
C VAL A 58 -2.13 6.53 12.78
N MET A 59 -2.06 6.96 11.52
CA MET A 59 -2.77 6.29 10.42
C MET A 59 -2.29 4.86 10.19
N MET A 60 -0.97 4.61 10.29
CA MET A 60 -0.43 3.24 10.25
C MET A 60 -0.93 2.38 11.41
N GLY A 61 -1.25 2.99 12.55
CA GLY A 61 -1.90 2.33 13.69
C GLY A 61 -3.27 1.73 13.36
N LEU A 62 -3.93 2.13 12.27
CA LEU A 62 -5.16 1.49 11.81
C LEU A 62 -4.92 0.17 11.04
N TYR A 63 -3.67 -0.20 10.77
CA TYR A 63 -3.33 -1.44 10.07
C TYR A 63 -4.02 -2.70 10.63
N PRO A 64 -4.11 -2.92 11.96
CA PRO A 64 -4.79 -4.09 12.52
C PRO A 64 -6.27 -4.23 12.11
N PHE A 65 -6.98 -3.11 11.92
CA PHE A 65 -8.35 -3.13 11.45
C PHE A 65 -8.44 -3.58 9.99
N GLY A 66 -7.52 -3.10 9.15
CA GLY A 66 -7.40 -3.55 7.76
C GLY A 66 -7.07 -5.03 7.65
N SER A 67 -6.14 -5.53 8.48
CA SER A 67 -5.81 -6.96 8.50
C SER A 67 -6.95 -7.82 9.03
N LEU A 68 -7.71 -7.34 10.02
CA LEU A 68 -8.89 -8.03 10.53
C LEU A 68 -9.99 -8.13 9.45
N LEU A 69 -10.27 -7.03 8.76
CA LEU A 69 -11.25 -7.00 7.68
C LEU A 69 -10.84 -7.93 6.53
N LEU A 70 -9.56 -7.96 6.18
CA LEU A 70 -9.02 -8.89 5.19
C LEU A 70 -9.22 -10.35 5.62
N GLY A 71 -8.91 -10.68 6.87
CA GLY A 71 -9.10 -12.02 7.43
C GLY A 71 -10.56 -12.47 7.39
N LEU A 72 -11.49 -11.64 7.88
CA LEU A 72 -12.93 -11.92 7.82
C LEU A 72 -13.42 -12.11 6.38
N THR A 73 -12.92 -11.29 5.45
CA THR A 73 -13.26 -11.44 4.03
C THR A 73 -12.69 -12.74 3.47
N ALA A 74 -11.44 -13.08 3.81
CA ALA A 74 -10.79 -14.31 3.38
C ALA A 74 -11.53 -15.57 3.88
N ASP A 75 -12.08 -15.55 5.08
CA ASP A 75 -12.87 -16.67 5.62
C ASP A 75 -14.19 -16.88 4.85
N THR A 76 -14.76 -15.83 4.26
CA THR A 76 -16.05 -15.90 3.53
C THR A 76 -15.91 -16.24 2.05
N ILE A 77 -14.94 -15.65 1.34
CA ILE A 77 -14.79 -15.80 -0.12
C ILE A 77 -13.49 -16.49 -0.55
N GLY A 78 -12.68 -16.92 0.43
CA GLY A 78 -11.36 -17.49 0.23
C GLY A 78 -10.26 -16.43 0.13
N LEU A 79 -9.06 -16.80 0.58
CA LEU A 79 -7.90 -15.91 0.70
C LEU A 79 -7.51 -15.26 -0.64
N SER A 80 -7.46 -16.03 -1.72
CA SER A 80 -7.10 -15.50 -3.05
C SER A 80 -8.07 -14.41 -3.52
N HIS A 81 -9.38 -14.63 -3.41
CA HIS A 81 -10.37 -13.63 -3.82
C HIS A 81 -10.33 -12.38 -2.93
N ALA A 82 -10.13 -12.56 -1.62
CA ALA A 82 -9.97 -11.45 -0.69
C ALA A 82 -8.74 -10.59 -1.01
N ILE A 83 -7.58 -11.19 -1.27
CA ILE A 83 -6.36 -10.46 -1.66
C ILE A 83 -6.61 -9.65 -2.94
N ARG A 84 -7.27 -10.22 -3.96
CA ARG A 84 -7.60 -9.50 -5.21
C ARG A 84 -8.51 -8.31 -4.95
N LEU A 85 -9.56 -8.50 -4.15
CA LEU A 85 -10.51 -7.43 -3.82
C LEU A 85 -9.79 -6.24 -3.17
N PHE A 86 -8.98 -6.51 -2.15
CA PHE A 86 -8.22 -5.46 -1.45
C PHE A 86 -7.16 -4.82 -2.34
N ALA A 87 -6.50 -5.59 -3.21
CA ALA A 87 -5.56 -5.05 -4.18
C ALA A 87 -6.24 -4.09 -5.19
N VAL A 88 -7.44 -4.45 -5.66
CA VAL A 88 -8.25 -3.58 -6.53
C VAL A 88 -8.67 -2.30 -5.80
N LEU A 89 -9.14 -2.40 -4.55
CA LEU A 89 -9.49 -1.23 -3.74
C LEU A 89 -8.29 -0.29 -3.53
N GLY A 90 -7.11 -0.84 -3.28
CA GLY A 90 -5.86 -0.08 -3.18
C GLY A 90 -5.48 0.59 -4.50
N LEU A 91 -5.69 -0.08 -5.63
CA LEU A 91 -5.41 0.47 -6.97
C LEU A 91 -6.39 1.60 -7.32
N VAL A 92 -7.68 1.45 -7.01
CA VAL A 92 -8.69 2.50 -7.15
C VAL A 92 -8.33 3.71 -6.30
N SER A 93 -7.93 3.49 -5.05
CA SER A 93 -7.50 4.57 -4.15
C SER A 93 -6.29 5.31 -4.71
N LEU A 94 -5.31 4.59 -5.26
CA LEU A 94 -4.16 5.19 -5.94
C LEU A 94 -4.59 6.02 -7.16
N MET A 95 -5.53 5.52 -7.98
CA MET A 95 -6.07 6.27 -9.12
C MET A 95 -6.76 7.57 -8.66
N VAL A 96 -7.57 7.51 -7.60
CA VAL A 96 -8.21 8.71 -7.03
C VAL A 96 -7.16 9.72 -6.57
N ILE A 97 -6.14 9.28 -5.83
CA ILE A 97 -5.05 10.17 -5.38
C ILE A 97 -4.33 10.77 -6.59
N TRP A 98 -3.99 9.93 -7.56
CA TRP A 98 -3.33 10.34 -8.80
C TRP A 98 -4.11 11.48 -9.45
N PHE A 99 -5.39 11.27 -9.78
CA PHE A 99 -6.21 12.27 -10.48
C PHE A 99 -6.54 13.51 -9.64
N ARG A 100 -6.74 13.35 -8.33
CA ARG A 100 -7.21 14.46 -7.46
C ARG A 100 -6.08 15.36 -6.98
N TYR A 101 -4.88 14.83 -6.80
CA TYR A 101 -3.71 15.55 -6.26
C TYR A 101 -2.62 15.67 -7.31
N THR A 102 -2.92 16.40 -8.39
CA THR A 102 -1.98 16.69 -9.47
C THR A 102 -0.76 17.50 -9.00
N ASP A 103 -0.87 18.22 -7.89
CA ASP A 103 0.22 19.00 -7.33
C ASP A 103 1.39 18.15 -6.84
N LEU A 104 1.14 16.90 -6.42
CA LEU A 104 2.18 15.93 -6.06
C LEU A 104 3.04 15.49 -7.26
N ARG A 105 2.62 15.80 -8.49
CA ARG A 105 3.31 15.40 -9.73
C ARG A 105 4.25 16.48 -10.25
N LYS A 106 4.13 17.70 -9.74
CA LYS A 106 4.97 18.82 -10.18
C LYS A 106 6.35 18.67 -9.53
N PRO A 107 7.44 18.90 -10.26
CA PRO A 107 8.76 18.94 -9.63
C PRO A 107 8.76 20.03 -8.56
N ILE A 108 9.19 19.64 -7.36
CA ILE A 108 9.33 20.49 -6.17
C ILE A 108 10.66 21.22 -6.24
#